data_AF-A0A8S3RG45-F1
#
_entry.id   AF-A0A8S3RG45-F1
#
_cell.length_a   1.000
_cell.length_b   1.000
_cell.length_c   1.000
_cell.angle_alpha   90.00
_cell.angle_beta   90.00
_cell.angle_gamma   90.00
#
_symmetry.space_group_name_H-M   'P 1'
#
loop_
_entity.id
_entity.type
_entity.pdbx_description
1 polymer ?
#
loop_
_entity_poly.entity_id
_entity_poly.type
_entity_poly.pdbx_seq_one_letter_code
_entity_poly.pdbx_strand_id
1 'polypeptide(L)'
;MDLEQHSCLWTLTRSLCYNINTDDIYQDMMEDKHLFDTSEYNPEHDLYSTLNKKVLGKMKDETHGIPIQEFVGLKSKMYSLIYEENKKLCDKKTAKGIKKSVIKHDTRHEHYKQSLFNKEIHMSTMTQIRSYDHTLYNISINKLGLSPYDDKRYLLDDGIQSLAYGHWRI
;
A
#
# COMPACT_ATOMS: atom_id res chain seq x y z
N MET A 1 10.51 -29.61 6.47
CA MET A 1 9.18 -29.02 6.72
C MET A 1 9.45 -27.55 6.94
N ASP A 2 9.77 -26.89 5.83
CA ASP A 2 10.16 -25.51 5.82
C ASP A 2 8.90 -24.69 6.12
N LEU A 3 8.90 -24.05 7.29
CA LEU A 3 7.86 -23.10 7.65
C LEU A 3 7.96 -21.95 6.66
N GLU A 4 7.02 -21.86 5.71
CA GLU A 4 6.82 -20.68 4.89
C GLU A 4 6.67 -19.47 5.82
N GLN A 5 7.74 -18.69 5.94
CA GLN A 5 7.75 -17.47 6.73
C GLN A 5 7.04 -16.39 5.92
N HIS A 6 5.78 -16.16 6.26
CA HIS A 6 5.02 -15.03 5.74
C HIS A 6 4.99 -13.90 6.78
N SER A 7 5.17 -12.67 6.32
CA SER A 7 5.08 -11.47 7.14
C SER A 7 3.99 -10.56 6.61
N CYS A 8 2.99 -10.27 7.44
CA CYS A 8 1.95 -9.31 7.11
C CYS A 8 2.55 -7.88 7.12
N LEU A 9 2.59 -7.23 5.95
CA LEU A 9 3.08 -5.86 5.81
C LEU A 9 2.02 -4.85 6.24
N TRP A 10 0.76 -5.05 5.82
CA TRP A 10 -0.38 -4.28 6.32
C TRP A 10 -1.73 -4.94 6.00
N THR A 11 -2.74 -4.56 6.77
CA THR A 11 -4.15 -4.89 6.50
C THR A 11 -5.01 -3.63 6.63
N LEU A 12 -5.98 -3.52 5.74
CA LEU A 12 -7.09 -2.58 5.80
C LEU A 12 -8.40 -3.35 5.60
N THR A 13 -9.53 -2.68 5.80
CA THR A 13 -10.88 -3.29 5.78
C THR A 13 -11.16 -4.21 4.60
N ARG A 14 -10.52 -4.00 3.43
CA ARG A 14 -10.80 -4.72 2.19
C ARG A 14 -9.54 -5.09 1.40
N SER A 15 -8.36 -4.89 1.96
CA SER A 15 -7.09 -5.16 1.26
C SER A 15 -6.00 -5.48 2.27
N LEU A 16 -5.04 -6.28 1.84
CA LEU A 16 -3.92 -6.74 2.64
C LEU A 16 -2.69 -6.84 1.73
N CYS A 17 -1.51 -6.81 2.34
CA CYS A 17 -0.25 -7.01 1.65
C CYS A 17 0.66 -7.85 2.53
N TYR A 18 1.20 -8.91 1.95
CA TYR A 18 2.08 -9.86 2.61
C TYR A 18 3.40 -9.94 1.87
N ASN A 19 4.47 -10.10 2.64
CA ASN A 19 5.73 -10.64 2.16
C ASN A 19 5.68 -12.15 2.37
N ILE A 20 5.76 -12.93 1.29
CA ILE A 20 5.65 -14.38 1.30
C ILE A 20 6.95 -14.94 0.74
N ASN A 21 7.58 -15.85 1.48
CA ASN A 21 8.73 -16.60 1.00
C ASN A 21 8.28 -17.98 0.53
N THR A 22 8.24 -18.19 -0.79
CA THR A 22 7.82 -19.42 -1.48
C THR A 22 8.65 -19.59 -2.76
N ASP A 23 8.71 -20.80 -3.29
CA ASP A 23 9.42 -21.11 -4.54
C ASP A 23 8.69 -20.48 -5.74
N ASP A 24 7.36 -20.59 -5.80
CA ASP A 24 6.53 -19.98 -6.84
C ASP A 24 5.11 -19.68 -6.33
N ILE A 25 4.86 -18.41 -6.02
CA ILE A 25 3.56 -17.93 -5.53
C ILE A 25 2.41 -18.22 -6.51
N TYR A 26 2.70 -18.34 -7.82
CA TYR A 26 1.66 -18.60 -8.81
C TYR A 26 1.21 -20.06 -8.80
N GLN A 27 2.08 -21.00 -8.42
CA GLN A 27 1.68 -22.39 -8.20
C GLN A 27 0.77 -22.50 -6.97
N ASP A 28 1.15 -21.85 -5.87
CA ASP A 28 0.35 -21.80 -4.65
C ASP A 28 -1.05 -21.22 -4.93
N MET A 29 -1.11 -20.14 -5.72
CA MET A 29 -2.38 -19.54 -6.16
C MET A 29 -3.17 -20.43 -7.14
N MET A 30 -2.52 -21.34 -7.86
CA MET A 30 -3.18 -22.23 -8.81
C MET A 30 -4.00 -23.30 -8.09
N GLU A 31 -3.48 -23.84 -6.98
CA GLU A 31 -4.20 -24.80 -6.13
C GLU A 31 -5.50 -24.20 -5.61
N ASP A 32 -5.44 -22.92 -5.20
CA ASP A 32 -6.56 -22.15 -4.67
C ASP A 32 -7.20 -21.18 -5.68
N LYS A 33 -7.06 -21.44 -6.99
CA LYS A 33 -7.54 -20.53 -8.07
C LYS A 33 -9.00 -20.13 -7.93
N HIS A 34 -9.81 -21.01 -7.35
CA HIS A 34 -11.22 -20.78 -7.09
C HIS A 34 -11.49 -19.62 -6.11
N LEU A 35 -10.52 -19.21 -5.28
CA LEU A 35 -10.63 -18.09 -4.33
C LEU A 35 -10.30 -16.73 -4.95
N PHE A 36 -9.62 -16.70 -6.10
CA PHE A 36 -9.05 -15.49 -6.68
C PHE A 36 -9.79 -14.97 -7.92
N ASP A 37 -9.82 -13.65 -8.09
CA ASP A 37 -10.16 -12.97 -9.34
C ASP A 37 -8.86 -12.54 -10.04
N THR A 38 -8.42 -13.37 -11.00
CA THR A 38 -7.22 -13.16 -11.84
C THR A 38 -7.56 -12.61 -13.23
N SER A 39 -8.75 -12.02 -13.38
CA SER A 39 -9.25 -11.57 -14.69
C SER A 39 -8.54 -10.35 -15.27
N GLU A 40 -7.63 -9.74 -14.51
CA GLU A 40 -6.79 -8.61 -14.94
C GLU A 40 -5.33 -9.01 -15.21
N TYR A 41 -5.01 -10.30 -15.14
CA TYR A 41 -3.67 -10.78 -15.50
C TYR A 41 -3.45 -10.64 -17.01
N ASN A 42 -2.19 -10.68 -17.45
CA ASN A 42 -1.88 -10.78 -18.87
C ASN A 42 -2.58 -12.03 -19.46
N PRO A 43 -3.32 -11.93 -20.59
CA PRO A 43 -3.94 -13.09 -21.22
C PRO A 43 -3.00 -14.27 -21.53
N GLU A 44 -1.68 -14.02 -21.63
CA GLU A 44 -0.64 -15.04 -21.83
C GLU A 44 -0.24 -15.77 -20.53
N HIS A 45 -0.69 -15.31 -19.37
CA HIS A 45 -0.34 -15.85 -18.06
C HIS A 45 -1.21 -17.07 -17.69
N ASP A 46 -0.62 -18.15 -17.15
CA ASP A 46 -1.31 -19.42 -16.84
C ASP A 46 -2.51 -19.25 -15.89
N LEU A 47 -2.37 -18.40 -14.88
CA LEU A 47 -3.45 -18.06 -13.94
C LEU A 47 -4.58 -17.20 -14.52
N TYR A 48 -4.42 -16.58 -15.69
CA TYR A 48 -5.46 -15.71 -16.27
C TYR A 48 -6.79 -16.46 -16.41
N SER A 49 -7.85 -15.87 -15.86
CA SER A 49 -9.20 -16.43 -15.97
C SER A 49 -10.26 -15.37 -15.74
N THR A 50 -11.28 -15.36 -16.60
CA THR A 50 -12.44 -14.46 -16.45
C THR A 50 -13.57 -15.07 -15.63
N LEU A 51 -13.44 -16.33 -15.16
CA LEU A 51 -14.48 -17.07 -14.44
C LEU A 51 -14.94 -16.36 -13.16
N ASN A 52 -14.00 -15.80 -12.40
CA ASN A 52 -14.26 -15.16 -11.11
C ASN A 52 -14.38 -13.62 -11.19
N LYS A 53 -14.46 -13.06 -12.41
CA LYS A 53 -14.44 -11.62 -12.63
C LYS A 53 -15.57 -10.92 -11.88
N LYS A 54 -15.22 -10.06 -10.92
CA LYS A 54 -16.17 -9.29 -10.08
C LYS A 54 -17.15 -10.15 -9.27
N VAL A 55 -16.83 -11.42 -9.01
CA VAL A 55 -17.62 -12.29 -8.14
C VAL A 55 -17.40 -11.90 -6.68
N LEU A 56 -18.49 -11.78 -5.91
CA LEU A 56 -18.42 -11.41 -4.50
C LEU A 56 -17.63 -12.44 -3.68
N GLY A 57 -16.79 -11.95 -2.77
CA GLY A 57 -15.97 -12.78 -1.88
C GLY A 57 -14.67 -13.31 -2.51
N LYS A 58 -14.41 -13.06 -3.80
CA LYS A 58 -13.14 -13.43 -4.44
C LYS A 58 -12.07 -12.38 -4.18
N MET A 59 -10.86 -12.85 -3.89
CA MET A 59 -9.70 -12.00 -3.66
C MET A 59 -9.11 -11.58 -4.99
N LYS A 60 -9.07 -10.27 -5.22
CA LYS A 60 -8.43 -9.71 -6.41
C LYS A 60 -6.99 -9.36 -6.08
N ASP A 61 -6.07 -9.74 -6.96
CA ASP A 61 -4.71 -9.24 -6.94
C ASP A 61 -4.64 -7.82 -7.54
N GLU A 62 -4.15 -6.86 -6.76
CA GLU A 62 -4.10 -5.44 -7.12
C GLU A 62 -2.91 -5.06 -8.00
N THR A 63 -1.93 -5.96 -8.21
CA THR A 63 -0.76 -5.71 -9.08
C THR A 63 -0.77 -6.55 -10.35
N HIS A 64 -1.91 -7.12 -10.73
CA HIS A 64 -2.13 -7.80 -12.01
C HIS A 64 -1.18 -8.99 -12.26
N GLY A 65 -0.79 -9.73 -11.22
CA GLY A 65 0.15 -10.84 -11.33
C GLY A 65 1.60 -10.38 -11.44
N ILE A 66 1.90 -9.15 -11.01
CA ILE A 66 3.26 -8.61 -11.00
C ILE A 66 3.75 -8.51 -9.56
N PRO A 67 4.90 -9.13 -9.22
CA PRO A 67 5.46 -9.05 -7.88
C PRO A 67 5.85 -7.62 -7.53
N ILE A 68 5.61 -7.25 -6.27
CA ILE A 68 6.06 -5.98 -5.71
C ILE A 68 7.57 -6.07 -5.47
N GLN A 69 8.33 -5.13 -6.02
CA GLN A 69 9.78 -5.05 -5.81
C GLN A 69 10.13 -4.36 -4.50
N GLU A 70 9.41 -3.29 -4.17
CA GLU A 70 9.64 -2.53 -2.93
C GLU A 70 8.32 -2.04 -2.33
N PHE A 71 8.22 -2.16 -1.01
CA PHE A 71 7.10 -1.66 -0.22
C PHE A 71 7.63 -0.80 0.93
N VAL A 72 7.01 0.36 1.12
CA VAL A 72 7.23 1.21 2.28
C VAL A 72 5.90 1.60 2.89
N GLY A 73 5.66 1.17 4.12
CA GLY A 73 4.47 1.51 4.91
C GLY A 73 4.84 2.38 6.11
N LEU A 74 4.19 3.54 6.25
CA LEU A 74 4.41 4.44 7.39
C LEU A 74 3.30 4.31 8.44
N LYS A 75 2.04 4.23 7.98
CA LYS A 75 0.87 4.05 8.83
C LYS A 75 -0.33 3.57 8.01
N SER A 76 -1.43 3.28 8.68
CA SER A 76 -2.70 2.94 8.02
C SER A 76 -3.06 3.94 6.90
N LYS A 77 -3.22 3.44 5.67
CA LYS A 77 -3.52 4.23 4.45
C LYS A 77 -2.42 5.25 4.09
N MET A 78 -1.16 4.97 4.45
CA MET A 78 0.00 5.74 4.07
C MET A 78 1.17 4.81 3.70
N TYR A 79 1.33 4.55 2.40
CA TYR A 79 2.31 3.61 1.88
C TYR A 79 2.66 3.89 0.41
N SER A 80 3.76 3.33 -0.06
CA SER A 80 4.18 3.33 -1.46
C SER A 80 4.65 1.94 -1.88
N LEU A 81 4.36 1.60 -3.13
CA LEU A 81 4.66 0.32 -3.78
C LEU A 81 5.39 0.59 -5.10
N ILE A 82 6.50 -0.10 -5.32
CA ILE A 82 7.20 -0.14 -6.61
C ILE A 82 7.07 -1.56 -7.20
N TYR A 83 6.69 -1.62 -8.47
CA TYR A 83 6.63 -2.85 -9.25
C TYR A 83 6.84 -2.54 -10.74
N GLU A 84 7.14 -3.54 -11.55
CA GLU A 84 7.46 -3.37 -12.97
C GLU A 84 6.39 -4.00 -13.87
N GLU A 85 5.64 -3.17 -14.58
CA GLU A 85 4.59 -3.59 -15.49
C GLU A 85 4.95 -3.23 -16.93
N ASN A 86 5.03 -4.22 -17.81
CA ASN A 86 5.37 -4.02 -19.23
C ASN A 86 6.67 -3.20 -19.45
N LYS A 87 7.74 -3.53 -18.70
CA LYS A 87 9.04 -2.82 -18.71
C LYS A 87 8.97 -1.35 -18.29
N LYS A 88 7.94 -0.98 -17.53
CA LYS A 88 7.78 0.36 -16.96
C LYS A 88 7.69 0.25 -15.44
N LEU A 89 8.47 1.08 -14.77
CA LEU A 89 8.42 1.21 -13.31
C LEU A 89 7.10 1.90 -12.92
N CYS A 90 6.25 1.18 -12.20
CA CYS A 90 5.01 1.68 -11.64
C CYS A 90 5.24 2.04 -10.16
N ASP A 91 4.80 3.25 -9.77
CA ASP A 91 4.87 3.74 -8.39
C ASP A 91 3.45 4.09 -7.90
N LYS A 92 2.88 3.18 -7.09
CA LYS A 92 1.57 3.36 -6.47
C LYS A 92 1.74 3.95 -5.07
N LYS A 93 1.30 5.21 -4.91
CA LYS A 93 1.40 5.98 -3.66
C LYS A 93 0.04 6.23 -3.04
N THR A 94 -0.05 6.02 -1.74
CA THR A 94 -1.24 6.34 -0.94
C THR A 94 -0.79 7.16 0.26
N ALA A 95 -1.36 8.35 0.44
CA ALA A 95 -1.14 9.18 1.63
C ALA A 95 -2.47 9.79 2.08
N LYS A 96 -3.13 9.15 3.06
CA LYS A 96 -4.43 9.61 3.55
C LYS A 96 -4.37 11.07 4.03
N GLY A 97 -5.26 11.89 3.48
CA GLY A 97 -5.43 13.29 3.89
C GLY A 97 -4.60 14.29 3.07
N ILE A 98 -3.79 13.81 2.12
CA ILE A 98 -3.10 14.60 1.10
C ILE A 98 -3.84 14.45 -0.24
N LYS A 99 -3.90 15.52 -1.03
CA LYS A 99 -4.57 15.50 -2.34
C LYS A 99 -3.85 14.58 -3.32
N LYS A 100 -4.63 13.89 -4.16
CA LYS A 100 -4.10 13.02 -5.22
C LYS A 100 -3.15 13.75 -6.18
N SER A 101 -3.41 15.03 -6.51
CA SER A 101 -2.53 15.83 -7.36
C SER A 101 -1.16 16.04 -6.71
N VAL A 102 -1.14 16.41 -5.43
CA VAL A 102 0.11 16.59 -4.66
C VAL A 102 0.87 15.26 -4.54
N ILE A 103 0.16 14.15 -4.29
CA ILE A 103 0.79 12.81 -4.27
C ILE A 103 1.41 12.47 -5.63
N LYS A 104 0.74 12.83 -6.74
CA LYS A 104 1.20 12.53 -8.09
C LYS A 104 2.43 13.34 -8.50
N HIS A 105 2.49 14.62 -8.12
CA HIS A 105 3.52 15.55 -8.60
C HIS A 105 4.67 15.76 -7.62
N ASP A 106 4.38 15.80 -6.32
CA ASP A 106 5.34 16.28 -5.31
C ASP A 106 5.81 15.15 -4.36
N THR A 107 5.12 14.01 -4.34
CA THR A 107 5.48 12.87 -3.49
C THR A 107 6.15 11.77 -4.29
N ARG A 108 7.31 11.29 -3.84
CA ARG A 108 8.06 10.19 -4.44
C ARG A 108 8.18 9.03 -3.45
N HIS A 109 8.41 7.82 -3.96
CA HIS A 109 8.71 6.65 -3.11
C HIS A 109 9.84 6.95 -2.11
N GLU A 110 10.89 7.64 -2.56
CA GLU A 110 12.03 8.03 -1.71
C GLU A 110 11.63 8.86 -0.48
N HIS A 111 10.62 9.73 -0.59
CA HIS A 111 10.15 10.50 0.57
C HIS A 111 9.52 9.58 1.64
N TYR A 112 8.95 8.43 1.26
CA TYR A 112 8.49 7.44 2.23
C TYR A 112 9.68 6.75 2.93
N LYS A 113 10.75 6.44 2.18
CA LYS A 113 11.98 5.83 2.74
C LYS A 113 12.69 6.78 3.70
N GLN A 114 12.85 8.04 3.30
CA GLN A 114 13.39 9.10 4.15
C GLN A 114 12.56 9.26 5.43
N SER A 115 11.23 9.27 5.30
CA SER A 115 10.37 9.33 6.49
C SER A 115 10.57 8.13 7.41
N LEU A 116 10.64 6.91 6.87
CA LEU A 116 10.82 5.68 7.66
C LEU A 116 12.20 5.60 8.33
N PHE A 117 13.28 5.75 7.57
CA PHE A 117 14.65 5.50 8.05
C PHE A 117 15.29 6.71 8.72
N ASN A 118 15.05 7.93 8.19
CA ASN A 118 15.64 9.16 8.72
C ASN A 118 14.71 9.88 9.71
N LYS A 119 13.51 9.34 9.95
CA LYS A 119 12.47 9.95 10.79
C LYS A 119 12.05 11.35 10.31
N GLU A 120 12.14 11.59 9.00
CA GLU A 120 11.78 12.86 8.39
C GLU A 120 10.26 13.07 8.34
N ILE A 121 9.82 14.28 8.66
CA ILE A 121 8.43 14.71 8.53
C ILE A 121 8.31 15.55 7.26
N HIS A 122 7.49 15.09 6.31
CA HIS A 122 7.24 15.83 5.08
C HIS A 122 5.93 16.61 5.19
N MET A 123 6.04 17.92 5.07
CA MET A 123 4.90 18.83 4.96
C MET A 123 4.44 18.91 3.49
N SER A 124 3.14 19.03 3.26
CA SER A 124 2.55 19.11 1.93
C SER A 124 1.61 20.30 1.85
N THR A 125 1.88 21.17 0.88
CA THR A 125 1.02 22.30 0.56
C THR A 125 -0.05 21.88 -0.43
N MET A 126 -1.31 22.17 -0.14
CA MET A 126 -2.43 21.90 -1.03
C MET A 126 -3.38 23.09 -1.10
N THR A 127 -3.73 23.46 -2.32
CA THR A 127 -4.68 24.54 -2.61
C THR A 127 -6.08 23.97 -2.80
N GLN A 128 -7.09 24.51 -2.12
CA GLN A 128 -8.47 24.05 -2.20
C GLN A 128 -9.48 25.21 -2.12
N ILE A 129 -10.64 24.99 -2.74
CA ILE A 129 -11.79 25.87 -2.55
C ILE A 129 -12.49 25.48 -1.24
N ARG A 130 -12.79 26.47 -0.40
CA ARG A 130 -13.52 26.28 0.87
C ARG A 130 -14.56 27.39 1.05
N SER A 131 -15.70 27.04 1.62
CA SER A 131 -16.75 27.99 1.99
C SER A 131 -16.63 28.38 3.46
N TYR A 132 -16.68 29.69 3.75
CA TYR A 132 -16.91 30.24 5.08
C TYR A 132 -18.06 31.24 4.98
N ASP A 133 -19.09 31.10 5.82
CA ASP A 133 -20.28 31.96 5.82
C ASP A 133 -20.86 32.18 4.41
N HIS A 134 -21.00 31.07 3.67
CA HIS A 134 -21.48 31.02 2.27
C HIS A 134 -20.62 31.78 1.25
N THR A 135 -19.43 32.24 1.63
CA THR A 135 -18.46 32.88 0.73
C THR A 135 -17.35 31.89 0.38
N LEU A 136 -17.06 31.77 -0.92
CA LEU A 136 -16.02 30.87 -1.42
C LEU A 136 -14.65 31.53 -1.42
N TYR A 137 -13.66 30.80 -0.91
CA TYR A 137 -12.26 31.20 -0.85
C TYR A 137 -11.37 30.16 -1.50
N ASN A 138 -10.30 30.63 -2.14
CA ASN A 138 -9.19 29.77 -2.54
C ASN A 138 -8.12 29.81 -1.44
N ILE A 139 -7.87 28.66 -0.81
CA ILE A 139 -7.01 28.57 0.38
C ILE A 139 -5.90 27.58 0.12
N SER A 140 -4.68 27.99 0.40
CA SER A 140 -3.52 27.12 0.47
C SER A 140 -3.32 26.68 1.91
N ILE A 141 -3.35 25.38 2.15
CA ILE A 141 -3.13 24.77 3.46
C ILE A 141 -1.82 24.00 3.41
N ASN A 142 -0.94 24.28 4.36
CA ASN A 142 0.21 23.44 4.63
C ASN A 142 -0.16 22.40 5.69
N LYS A 143 0.00 21.12 5.40
CA LYS A 143 -0.42 20.02 6.26
C LYS A 143 0.68 18.99 6.40
N LEU A 144 0.75 18.35 7.56
CA LEU A 144 1.59 17.17 7.77
C LEU A 144 1.18 16.06 6.78
N GLY A 145 2.12 15.70 5.90
CA GLY A 145 2.00 14.65 4.91
C GLY A 145 2.55 13.35 5.42
N LEU A 146 3.79 13.02 5.05
CA LEU A 146 4.47 11.81 5.47
C LEU A 146 5.12 12.00 6.84
N SER A 147 5.03 10.98 7.69
CA SER A 147 5.59 10.99 9.03
C SER A 147 5.92 9.55 9.45
N PRO A 148 7.04 9.32 10.18
CA PRO A 148 7.42 7.99 10.68
C PRO A 148 6.46 7.45 11.75
N TYR A 149 5.69 8.33 12.39
CA TYR A 149 4.87 7.96 13.54
C TYR A 149 3.50 7.39 13.11
N ASP A 150 3.19 6.18 13.60
CA ASP A 150 1.85 5.59 13.56
C ASP A 150 1.17 5.74 14.93
N ASP A 151 0.11 6.54 14.98
CA ASP A 151 -0.65 6.82 16.19
C ASP A 151 -1.52 5.63 16.64
N LYS A 152 -1.63 4.57 15.83
CA LYS A 152 -2.54 3.44 16.05
C LYS A 152 -1.84 2.14 16.39
N ARG A 153 -0.51 2.13 16.37
CA ARG A 153 0.29 0.94 16.67
C ARG A 153 1.46 1.32 17.58
N TYR A 154 1.92 0.35 18.33
CA TYR A 154 3.15 0.45 19.11
C TYR A 154 4.34 0.08 18.20
N LEU A 155 5.19 1.05 17.87
CA LEU A 155 6.42 0.82 17.11
C LEU A 155 7.48 0.17 18.03
N LEU A 156 8.15 -0.87 17.53
CA LEU A 156 9.28 -1.50 18.23
C LEU A 156 10.55 -0.66 18.08
N ASP A 157 11.60 -1.04 18.82
CA ASP A 157 12.88 -0.32 18.85
C ASP A 157 13.58 -0.25 17.48
N ASP A 158 13.26 -1.18 16.57
CA ASP A 158 13.76 -1.17 15.20
C ASP A 158 13.14 -0.07 14.32
N GLY A 159 12.06 0.57 14.77
CA GLY A 159 11.33 1.61 14.05
C GLY A 159 10.55 1.14 12.83
N ILE A 160 10.47 -0.18 12.58
CA ILE A 160 9.85 -0.77 11.39
C ILE A 160 8.72 -1.70 11.81
N GLN A 161 9.01 -2.64 12.72
CA GLN A 161 8.01 -3.55 13.22
C GLN A 161 7.08 -2.85 14.19
N SER A 162 5.82 -3.26 14.19
CA SER A 162 4.82 -2.68 15.08
C SER A 162 3.83 -3.71 15.59
N LEU A 163 3.39 -3.52 16.81
CA LEU A 163 2.39 -4.33 17.48
C LEU A 163 1.09 -3.54 17.68
N ALA A 164 -0.04 -4.23 17.72
CA ALA A 164 -1.30 -3.59 18.10
C ALA A 164 -1.27 -3.25 19.60
N TYR A 165 -1.85 -2.13 19.99
CA TYR A 165 -2.00 -1.81 21.42
C TYR A 165 -2.75 -2.94 22.15
N GLY A 166 -2.25 -3.33 23.32
CA GLY A 166 -2.77 -4.47 24.09
C GLY A 166 -2.18 -5.83 23.70
N HIS A 167 -1.21 -5.88 22.79
CA HIS A 167 -0.46 -7.10 22.51
C HIS A 167 0.39 -7.51 23.72
N TRP A 168 0.44 -8.80 24.06
CA TRP A 168 1.12 -9.35 25.26
C TRP A 168 2.64 -9.09 25.35
N ARG A 169 3.26 -8.61 24.26
CA ARG A 169 4.70 -8.32 24.15
C ARG A 169 5.02 -6.85 24.44
N ILE A 170 3.99 -6.03 24.63
CA ILE A 170 4.09 -4.61 24.97
C ILE A 170 3.93 -4.47 26.48
#